data_AF-A0A6P6G8I4-F1
#
_entry.id   AF-A0A6P6G8I4-F1
#
_cell.length_a   1.000
_cell.length_b   1.000
_cell.length_c   1.000
_cell.angle_alpha   90.00
_cell.angle_beta   90.00
_cell.angle_gamma   90.00
#
_symmetry.space_group_name_H-M   'P 1'
#
loop_
_entity.id
_entity.type
_entity.pdbx_description
1 polymer ?
#
loop_
_entity_poly.entity_id
_entity_poly.type
_entity_poly.pdbx_seq_one_letter_code
_entity_poly.pdbx_strand_id
1 'polypeptide(L)'
;MLADQMIDRIEFVHSKSCLHRDIKPAKFLMGRNTRDDKKKVFIADFGLARMYKRPSTDEHIPCRKINIFVGTSSFASLNAHFEQSRRDDLESLGYVLLYFLRGSLP
;
A
#
# COMPACT_ATOMS: atom_id res chain seq x y z
N MET A 1 2.80 17.34 2.28
CA MET A 1 1.45 17.33 1.67
C MET A 1 0.81 15.94 1.91
N LEU A 2 -0.43 15.67 1.48
CA LEU A 2 -1.09 14.36 1.73
C LEU A 2 -0.34 13.20 1.06
N ALA A 3 -0.03 13.34 -0.23
CA ALA A 3 0.70 12.33 -1.00
C ALA A 3 2.06 11.99 -0.38
N ASP A 4 2.85 13.00 -0.01
CA ASP A 4 4.16 12.80 0.63
C ASP A 4 4.04 11.93 1.88
N GLN A 5 3.07 12.24 2.77
CA GLN A 5 2.87 11.44 3.97
C GLN A 5 2.43 10.00 3.65
N MET A 6 1.61 9.79 2.62
CA MET A 6 1.20 8.44 2.21
C MET A 6 2.40 7.64 1.67
N ILE A 7 3.28 8.26 0.89
CA ILE A 7 4.53 7.66 0.41
C ILE A 7 5.42 7.31 1.60
N ASP A 8 5.61 8.22 2.55
CA ASP A 8 6.41 7.97 3.77
C ASP A 8 5.87 6.76 4.55
N ARG A 9 4.54 6.58 4.62
CA ARG A 9 3.94 5.41 5.29
C ARG A 9 4.23 4.12 4.55
N ILE A 10 4.10 4.11 3.24
CA ILE A 10 4.41 2.93 2.42
C ILE A 10 5.91 2.61 2.49
N GLU A 11 6.77 3.62 2.39
CA GLU A 11 8.22 3.46 2.54
C GLU A 11 8.57 2.85 3.90
N PHE A 12 7.98 3.36 4.99
CA PHE A 12 8.20 2.80 6.31
C PHE A 12 7.78 1.32 6.39
N VAL A 13 6.62 0.94 5.84
CA VAL A 13 6.18 -0.46 5.77
C VAL A 13 7.17 -1.32 4.98
N HIS A 14 7.64 -0.82 3.84
CA HIS A 14 8.63 -1.50 2.99
C HIS A 14 10.00 -1.63 3.65
N SER A 15 10.39 -0.68 4.50
CA SER A 15 11.62 -0.73 5.32
C SER A 15 11.61 -1.88 6.32
N LYS A 16 10.41 -2.38 6.69
CA LYS A 16 10.22 -3.56 7.54
C LYS A 16 10.09 -4.85 6.73
N SER A 17 10.55 -4.83 5.48
CA SER A 17 10.48 -5.97 4.54
C SER A 17 9.05 -6.49 4.29
N CYS A 18 8.05 -5.64 4.54
CA CYS A 18 6.63 -5.93 4.46
C CYS A 18 5.98 -5.17 3.31
N LEU A 19 4.96 -5.77 2.69
CA LEU A 19 4.05 -5.13 1.73
C LEU A 19 2.67 -4.98 2.37
N HIS A 20 1.95 -3.93 2.02
CA HIS A 20 0.59 -3.75 2.52
C HIS A 20 -0.43 -4.56 1.69
N ARG A 21 -0.30 -4.57 0.36
CA ARG A 21 -1.14 -5.32 -0.61
C ARG A 21 -2.63 -4.95 -0.69
N ASP A 22 -3.08 -3.94 0.05
CA ASP A 22 -4.48 -3.44 0.02
C ASP A 22 -4.54 -1.92 0.15
N ILE A 23 -3.73 -1.23 -0.65
CA ILE A 23 -3.69 0.23 -0.70
C ILE A 23 -4.98 0.77 -1.31
N LYS A 24 -5.75 1.52 -0.51
CA LYS A 24 -7.00 2.20 -0.91
C LYS A 24 -7.30 3.36 0.06
N PRO A 25 -8.22 4.30 -0.28
CA PRO A 25 -8.48 5.46 0.56
C PRO A 25 -8.83 5.11 2.01
N ALA A 26 -9.65 4.08 2.22
CA ALA A 26 -10.12 3.67 3.55
C ALA A 26 -9.01 3.16 4.49
N LYS A 27 -7.80 2.87 3.99
CA LYS A 27 -6.66 2.43 4.82
C LYS A 27 -5.81 3.59 5.33
N PHE A 28 -6.01 4.79 4.80
CA PHE A 28 -5.32 5.98 5.27
C PHE A 28 -6.24 6.78 6.19
N LEU A 29 -5.80 6.96 7.44
CA LEU A 29 -6.58 7.61 8.48
C LEU A 29 -5.90 8.92 8.88
N MET A 30 -6.71 9.94 9.14
CA MET A 30 -6.21 11.18 9.74
C MET A 30 -6.08 11.00 11.25
N GLY A 31 -5.04 11.60 11.84
CA GLY A 31 -4.86 11.62 13.27
C GLY A 31 -6.01 12.29 14.01
N ARG A 32 -6.12 12.00 15.30
CA ARG A 32 -7.13 12.57 16.18
C ARG A 32 -6.94 14.10 16.28
N ASN A 33 -7.98 14.82 16.72
CA ASN A 33 -7.92 16.27 16.94
C ASN A 33 -7.12 16.64 18.21
N THR A 34 -5.92 16.08 18.36
CA THR A 34 -4.89 16.49 19.30
C THR A 34 -3.92 17.43 18.58
N ARG A 35 -3.19 18.27 19.34
CA ARG A 35 -2.27 19.26 18.75
C ARG A 35 -1.20 18.61 17.86
N ASP A 36 -0.74 17.42 18.22
CA ASP A 36 0.40 16.77 17.58
C ASP A 36 0.02 15.87 16.38
N ASP A 37 -1.21 15.35 16.32
CA ASP A 37 -1.59 14.36 15.30
C ASP A 37 -2.59 14.86 14.27
N LYS A 38 -3.21 16.04 14.47
CA LYS A 38 -4.30 16.55 13.62
C LYS A 38 -4.00 16.55 12.11
N LYS A 39 -2.73 16.74 11.73
CA LYS A 39 -2.28 16.79 10.32
C LYS A 39 -1.53 15.54 9.87
N LYS A 40 -1.41 14.53 10.74
CA LYS A 40 -0.70 13.29 10.45
C LYS A 40 -1.62 12.30 9.77
N VAL A 41 -1.10 11.66 8.73
CA VAL A 41 -1.71 10.50 8.07
C VAL A 41 -1.15 9.24 8.70
N PHE A 42 -2.01 8.26 8.95
CA PHE A 42 -1.68 6.92 9.41
C PHE A 42 -2.10 5.91 8.36
N ILE A 43 -1.41 4.77 8.31
CA ILE A 43 -1.81 3.62 7.51
C ILE A 43 -2.28 2.52 8.46
N ALA A 44 -3.39 1.86 8.13
CA ALA A 44 -4.05 0.89 9.00
C ALA A 44 -4.48 -0.36 8.23
N ASP A 45 -4.76 -1.42 9.00
CA ASP A 45 -5.22 -2.72 8.53
C ASP A 45 -4.21 -3.48 7.66
N PHE A 46 -3.36 -4.25 8.35
CA PHE A 46 -2.35 -5.12 7.78
C PHE A 46 -2.85 -6.57 7.58
N GLY A 47 -4.17 -6.80 7.55
CA GLY A 47 -4.74 -8.16 7.44
C GLY A 47 -4.32 -8.91 6.17
N LEU A 48 -3.98 -8.18 5.11
CA LEU A 48 -3.46 -8.71 3.86
C LEU A 48 -1.95 -8.51 3.69
N ALA A 49 -1.24 -8.00 4.70
CA ALA A 49 0.18 -7.71 4.57
C ALA A 49 1.02 -8.99 4.40
N ARG A 50 2.18 -8.88 3.74
CA ARG A 50 3.08 -10.02 3.51
C ARG A 50 4.53 -9.58 3.40
N MET A 51 5.44 -10.41 3.89
CA MET A 51 6.88 -10.19 3.72
C MET A 51 7.29 -10.42 2.26
N TYR A 52 7.99 -9.45 1.67
CA TYR A 52 8.56 -9.59 0.32
C TYR A 52 10.03 -10.02 0.32
N LYS A 53 10.62 -10.15 1.51
CA LYS A 53 11.95 -10.71 1.71
C LYS A 53 11.91 -11.87 2.70
N ARG A 54 12.82 -12.83 2.54
CA ARG A 54 13.02 -13.91 3.51
C ARG A 54 13.71 -13.37 4.77
N PRO A 55 13.16 -13.58 5.99
CA PRO A 55 13.76 -13.05 7.21
C PRO A 55 15.18 -13.53 7.48
N SER A 56 15.54 -14.72 7.01
CA SER A 56 16.86 -15.33 7.24
C SER A 56 17.94 -14.88 6.25
N THR A 57 17.56 -14.53 5.01
CA THR A 57 18.53 -14.23 3.93
C THR A 57 18.46 -12.80 3.40
N ASP A 58 17.43 -12.04 3.80
CA ASP A 58 17.06 -10.74 3.22
C ASP A 58 16.86 -10.78 1.68
N GLU A 59 16.72 -11.97 1.11
CA GLU A 59 16.50 -12.14 -0.32
C GLU A 59 15.05 -11.87 -0.67
N HIS A 60 14.84 -11.20 -1.80
CA HIS A 60 13.52 -10.95 -2.35
C HIS A 60 12.82 -12.28 -2.72
N ILE A 61 11.53 -12.39 -2.43
CA ILE A 61 10.73 -13.56 -2.84
C ILE A 61 10.67 -13.67 -4.37
N PRO A 62 10.68 -14.90 -4.93
CA PRO A 62 10.60 -15.08 -6.38
C PRO A 62 9.25 -14.63 -6.92
N CYS A 63 9.25 -14.01 -8.10
CA CYS A 63 8.02 -13.70 -8.83
C CYS A 63 7.32 -15.00 -9.25
N ARG A 64 6.02 -15.09 -8.98
CA ARG A 64 5.17 -16.24 -9.35
C ARG A 64 3.80 -15.76 -9.77
N LYS A 65 3.12 -16.50 -10.65
CA LYS A 65 1.71 -16.25 -10.94
C LYS A 65 0.87 -16.66 -9.74
N ILE A 66 -0.12 -15.86 -9.36
CA ILE A 66 -1.05 -16.20 -8.28
C ILE A 66 -2.39 -16.66 -8.86
N ASN A 67 -3.00 -17.65 -8.22
CA ASN A 67 -4.28 -18.22 -8.66
C ASN A 67 -5.49 -17.52 -8.04
N ILE A 68 -5.27 -16.77 -6.96
CA ILE A 68 -6.31 -16.10 -6.18
C ILE A 68 -5.90 -14.65 -6.04
N PHE A 69 -6.76 -13.76 -6.55
CA PHE A 69 -6.60 -12.32 -6.38
C PHE A 69 -6.85 -11.93 -4.92
N VAL A 70 -6.04 -11.03 -4.40
CA VAL A 70 -6.12 -10.51 -3.03
C VAL A 70 -6.07 -8.98 -3.09
N GLY A 71 -6.90 -8.33 -2.27
CA GLY A 71 -6.98 -6.87 -2.20
C GLY A 71 -8.23 -6.31 -2.86
N THR A 72 -8.20 -5.02 -3.16
CA THR A 72 -9.35 -4.28 -3.72
C THR A 72 -9.14 -4.03 -5.21
N SER A 73 -10.00 -4.59 -6.06
CA SER A 73 -9.84 -4.56 -7.52
C SER A 73 -9.69 -3.14 -8.10
N SER A 74 -10.48 -2.18 -7.62
CA SER A 74 -10.47 -0.79 -8.12
C SER A 74 -9.14 -0.06 -7.97
N PHE A 75 -8.26 -0.52 -7.06
CA PHE A 75 -6.97 0.10 -6.80
C PHE A 75 -5.81 -0.87 -6.97
N ALA A 76 -6.05 -2.12 -7.37
CA ALA A 76 -4.99 -3.09 -7.51
C ALA A 76 -4.10 -2.77 -8.71
N SER A 77 -2.81 -3.05 -8.59
CA SER A 77 -1.87 -2.94 -9.71
C SER A 77 -2.29 -3.85 -10.88
N LEU A 78 -1.91 -3.48 -12.10
CA LEU A 78 -2.09 -4.32 -13.29
C LEU A 78 -1.37 -5.68 -13.14
N ASN A 79 -0.32 -5.71 -12.33
CA ASN A 79 0.46 -6.92 -12.02
C ASN A 79 -0.09 -7.73 -10.85
N ALA A 80 -1.26 -7.39 -10.29
CA ALA A 80 -1.84 -8.10 -9.14
C ALA A 80 -2.21 -9.56 -9.41
N HIS A 81 -2.11 -10.04 -10.66
CA HIS A 81 -2.19 -11.46 -11.02
C HIS A 81 -0.87 -12.23 -10.81
N PHE A 82 0.19 -11.54 -10.40
CA PHE A 82 1.47 -12.10 -10.01
C PHE A 82 1.79 -11.77 -8.55
N GLU A 83 2.86 -12.37 -8.04
CA GLU A 83 3.38 -12.10 -6.71
C GLU A 83 3.71 -10.61 -6.59
N GLN A 84 2.96 -9.93 -5.71
CA GLN A 84 3.09 -8.51 -5.49
C GLN A 84 4.43 -8.17 -4.85
N SER A 85 4.93 -6.99 -5.17
CA SER A 85 6.16 -6.41 -4.67
C SER A 85 5.92 -4.95 -4.30
N ARG A 86 6.98 -4.24 -3.91
CA ARG A 86 6.90 -2.82 -3.52
C ARG A 86 6.29 -1.93 -4.59
N ARG A 87 6.53 -2.24 -5.88
CA ARG A 87 5.97 -1.46 -7.00
C ARG A 87 4.45 -1.48 -7.02
N ASP A 88 3.85 -2.58 -6.57
CA ASP A 88 2.41 -2.79 -6.63
C ASP A 88 1.69 -1.90 -5.60
N ASP A 89 2.25 -1.76 -4.39
CA ASP A 89 1.74 -0.78 -3.39
C ASP A 89 1.83 0.67 -3.91
N LEU A 90 2.91 1.01 -4.64
CA LEU A 90 3.11 2.35 -5.21
C LEU A 90 2.20 2.64 -6.41
N GLU A 91 1.97 1.65 -7.29
CA GLU A 91 1.03 1.76 -8.40
C GLU A 91 -0.41 1.96 -7.86
N SER A 92 -0.80 1.15 -6.87
CA SER A 92 -2.07 1.31 -6.16
C SER A 92 -2.21 2.69 -5.53
N LEU A 93 -1.14 3.23 -4.93
CA LEU A 93 -1.16 4.60 -4.40
C LEU A 93 -1.41 5.62 -5.53
N GLY A 94 -0.81 5.44 -6.70
CA GLY A 94 -1.09 6.26 -7.88
C GLY A 94 -2.58 6.29 -8.25
N TYR A 95 -3.24 5.13 -8.25
CA TYR A 95 -4.69 5.05 -8.47
C TYR A 95 -5.49 5.76 -7.38
N VAL A 96 -5.10 5.63 -6.10
CA VAL A 96 -5.73 6.37 -4.99
C VAL A 96 -5.60 7.88 -5.17
N LEU A 97 -4.43 8.37 -5.57
CA LEU A 97 -4.20 9.80 -5.79
C LEU A 97 -5.02 10.31 -6.99
N LEU A 98 -5.10 9.55 -8.08
CA LEU A 98 -5.95 9.89 -9.22
C LEU A 98 -7.44 9.90 -8.84
N TYR A 99 -7.88 8.94 -8.04
CA TYR A 99 -9.23 8.89 -7.49
C TYR A 99 -9.55 10.15 -6.68
N PHE A 100 -8.64 10.61 -5.81
CA PHE A 100 -8.83 11.85 -5.06
C PHE A 100 -8.90 13.09 -5.97
N LEU A 101 -8.13 13.12 -7.05
CA LEU A 101 -8.15 14.24 -8.00
C LEU A 101 -9.41 14.26 -8.88
N ARG A 102 -9.94 13.09 -9.26
CA ARG A 102 -11.04 12.97 -10.23
C ARG A 102 -12.41 12.71 -9.60
N GLY A 103 -12.45 12.22 -8.36
CA GLY A 103 -13.65 11.73 -7.69
C GLY A 103 -14.07 10.30 -8.08
N SER A 104 -13.50 9.74 -9.14
CA SER A 104 -13.72 8.37 -9.61
C SER A 104 -12.54 7.85 -10.44
N LEU A 105 -12.49 6.53 -10.64
CA LEU A 105 -11.67 5.87 -11.64
C LEU A 105 -12.58 5.27 -12.73
N PRO A 106 -12.12 5.19 -13.99
CA PRO A 106 -12.89 4.59 -15.08
C PRO A 106 -13.28 3.12 -14.84
#